data_AF-A0AA40EX40-F1
#
_entry.id   AF-A0AA40EX40-F1
#
_cell.length_a   1.000
_cell.length_b   1.000
_cell.length_c   1.000
_cell.angle_alpha   90.00
_cell.angle_beta   90.00
_cell.angle_gamma   90.00
#
_symmetry.space_group_name_H-M   'P 1'
#
loop_
_entity.id
_entity.type
_entity.pdbx_description
1 polymer ?
#
loop_
_entity_poly.entity_id
_entity_poly.type
_entity_poly.pdbx_seq_one_letter_code
_entity_poly.pdbx_strand_id
1 'polypeptide(L)'
;MSDACAIVGVADLYGLGIRLGFYFQWLSTLLVTIFRQEEEALYRVVNLIFQLAVMTCLVFLTASDSIHASEVVISVWLLMGALSSLTGDGIVFLGTAAGTVRILFYAALSAYSTWFWFVGLDRLSATSSIPGCDAVGWFGRASMRGPLRDFSKAASIVGLAACAGMLAMSVVVMLRKRDSARVGSNLMLSES
;
A
#
# COMPACT_ATOMS: atom_id res chain seq x y z
N MET A 1 16.21 37.47 4.41
CA MET A 1 15.79 36.12 4.81
C MET A 1 14.69 35.74 3.85
N SER A 2 15.04 35.03 2.78
CA SER A 2 14.16 34.82 1.63
C SER A 2 13.26 33.61 1.87
N ASP A 3 11.95 33.83 1.96
CA ASP A 3 10.88 32.83 1.92
C ASP A 3 10.80 32.03 0.60
N ALA A 4 11.89 32.01 -0.19
CA ALA A 4 11.94 31.48 -1.56
C ALA A 4 12.10 29.95 -1.64
N CYS A 5 11.80 29.23 -0.55
CA CYS A 5 11.96 27.78 -0.45
C CYS A 5 10.75 27.11 0.21
N ALA A 6 9.57 27.74 0.13
CA ALA A 6 8.34 27.10 0.57
C ALA A 6 7.86 26.14 -0.53
N ILE A 7 8.10 24.85 -0.34
CA ILE A 7 7.50 23.80 -1.18
C ILE A 7 5.98 23.87 -0.94
N VAL A 8 5.24 24.42 -1.90
CA VAL A 8 3.77 24.43 -1.87
C VAL A 8 3.30 23.05 -2.31
N GLY A 9 3.15 22.14 -1.35
CA GLY A 9 2.55 20.83 -1.59
C GLY A 9 1.08 20.95 -2.05
N VAL A 10 0.62 19.97 -2.80
CA VAL A 10 -0.77 19.89 -3.26
C VAL A 10 -1.65 19.47 -2.08
N ALA A 11 -2.66 20.29 -1.77
CA ALA A 11 -3.58 20.05 -0.67
C ALA A 11 -4.34 18.71 -0.80
N ASP A 12 -4.49 18.19 -2.02
CA ASP A 12 -5.19 16.94 -2.31
C ASP A 12 -4.42 15.68 -1.96
N LEU A 13 -3.15 15.78 -1.54
CA LEU A 13 -2.38 14.64 -1.06
C LEU A 13 -1.62 14.93 0.24
N TYR A 14 -1.16 16.18 0.41
CA TYR A 14 -0.51 16.64 1.62
C TYR A 14 -1.46 17.36 2.59
N GLY A 15 -2.73 17.52 2.22
CA GLY A 15 -3.74 18.16 3.05
C GLY A 15 -3.88 17.48 4.40
N LEU A 16 -4.12 18.29 5.43
CA LEU A 16 -4.36 17.84 6.79
C LEU A 16 -5.44 16.74 6.84
N GLY A 17 -6.48 16.87 6.00
CA GLY A 17 -7.61 15.94 5.93
C GLY A 17 -7.24 14.50 5.59
N ILE A 18 -6.35 14.26 4.62
CA ILE A 18 -5.98 12.90 4.22
C ILE A 18 -5.17 12.22 5.32
N ARG A 19 -4.22 12.93 5.93
CA ARG A 19 -3.42 12.40 7.05
C ARG A 19 -4.29 12.06 8.25
N LEU A 20 -5.18 12.98 8.63
CA LEU A 20 -6.14 12.73 9.70
C LEU A 20 -7.04 11.55 9.35
N GLY A 21 -7.49 11.43 8.10
CA GLY A 21 -8.24 10.28 7.60
C GLY A 21 -7.49 8.96 7.82
N PHE A 22 -6.21 8.88 7.45
CA PHE A 22 -5.37 7.70 7.71
C PHE A 22 -5.22 7.40 9.20
N TYR A 23 -4.95 8.41 10.03
CA TYR A 23 -4.78 8.21 11.47
C TYR A 23 -6.07 7.75 12.15
N PHE A 24 -7.22 8.34 11.80
CA PHE A 24 -8.51 7.89 12.29
C PHE A 24 -8.86 6.50 11.77
N GLN A 25 -8.51 6.18 10.53
CA GLN A 25 -8.71 4.85 9.97
C GLN A 25 -7.87 3.80 10.71
N TRP A 26 -6.60 4.10 11.01
CA TRP A 26 -5.72 3.22 11.78
C TRP A 26 -6.24 3.03 13.20
N LEU A 27 -6.62 4.13 13.86
CA LEU A 27 -7.18 4.09 15.21
C LEU A 27 -8.48 3.27 15.24
N SER A 28 -9.39 3.49 14.28
CA SER A 28 -10.63 2.73 14.17
C SER A 28 -10.37 1.25 13.95
N THR A 29 -9.41 0.90 13.08
CA THR A 29 -9.08 -0.51 12.81
C THR A 29 -8.50 -1.17 14.05
N LEU A 30 -7.57 -0.49 14.74
CA LEU A 30 -6.97 -0.99 15.97
C LEU A 30 -7.99 -1.18 17.10
N LEU A 31 -8.90 -0.22 17.29
CA LEU A 31 -9.96 -0.32 18.29
C LEU A 31 -10.89 -1.51 17.99
N VAL A 32 -11.30 -1.71 16.74
CA VAL A 32 -12.15 -2.84 16.35
C VAL A 32 -11.42 -4.17 16.55
N THR A 33 -10.15 -4.27 16.15
CA THR A 33 -9.36 -5.50 16.35
C THR A 33 -9.17 -5.85 17.83
N ILE A 34 -9.06 -4.87 18.73
CA ILE A 34 -8.91 -5.10 20.18
C ILE A 34 -10.25 -5.43 20.84
N PHE A 35 -11.30 -4.68 20.53
CA PHE A 35 -12.56 -4.74 21.28
C PHE A 35 -13.65 -5.59 20.62
N ARG A 36 -13.69 -5.69 19.29
CA ARG A 36 -14.78 -6.35 18.53
C ARG A 36 -14.26 -7.04 17.26
N GLN A 37 -13.53 -8.14 17.43
CA GLN A 37 -12.99 -8.94 16.32
C GLN A 37 -14.05 -9.43 15.32
N GLU A 38 -15.30 -9.61 15.77
CA GLU A 38 -16.42 -10.04 14.92
C GLU A 38 -16.74 -9.06 13.77
N GLU A 39 -16.50 -7.76 13.96
CA GLU A 39 -16.76 -6.73 12.96
C GLU A 39 -15.53 -6.44 12.07
N GLU A 40 -14.39 -7.06 12.35
CA GLU A 40 -13.11 -6.75 11.72
C GLU A 40 -13.16 -6.89 10.19
N ALA A 41 -13.89 -7.88 9.68
CA ALA A 41 -14.04 -8.10 8.23
C ALA A 41 -14.63 -6.88 7.51
N LEU A 42 -15.63 -6.21 8.09
CA LEU A 42 -16.27 -5.03 7.51
C LEU A 42 -15.29 -3.85 7.47
N TYR A 43 -14.62 -3.58 8.58
CA TYR A 43 -13.64 -2.49 8.68
C TYR A 43 -12.44 -2.70 7.76
N ARG A 44 -12.03 -3.96 7.55
CA ARG A 44 -10.99 -4.31 6.57
C ARG A 44 -11.40 -3.99 5.14
N VAL A 45 -12.67 -4.16 4.77
CA VAL A 45 -13.19 -3.78 3.44
C VAL A 45 -13.20 -2.26 3.27
N VAL A 46 -13.70 -1.53 4.27
CA VAL A 46 -13.70 -0.05 4.24
C VAL A 46 -12.28 0.50 4.12
N ASN A 47 -11.33 -0.05 4.88
CA ASN A 47 -9.92 0.31 4.79
C ASN A 47 -9.36 0.07 3.37
N LEU A 48 -9.69 -1.07 2.76
CA LEU A 48 -9.25 -1.41 1.41
C LEU A 48 -9.82 -0.42 0.36
N ILE A 49 -11.09 -0.05 0.47
CA ILE A 49 -11.72 0.93 -0.43
C ILE A 49 -11.03 2.28 -0.32
N PHE A 50 -10.78 2.75 0.91
CA PHE A 50 -10.05 4.00 1.14
C PHE A 50 -8.63 3.96 0.56
N GLN A 51 -7.91 2.86 0.78
CA GLN A 51 -6.57 2.66 0.23
C GLN A 51 -6.55 2.64 -1.31
N LEU A 52 -7.54 2.02 -1.94
CA LEU A 52 -7.69 2.00 -3.40
C LEU A 52 -7.95 3.40 -3.95
N ALA A 53 -8.79 4.19 -3.28
CA ALA A 53 -9.07 5.57 -3.67
C ALA A 53 -7.78 6.43 -3.60
N VAL A 54 -7.04 6.35 -2.50
CA VAL A 54 -5.78 7.09 -2.34
C VAL A 54 -4.73 6.64 -3.35
N MET A 55 -4.59 5.33 -3.58
CA MET A 55 -3.68 4.80 -4.60
C MET A 55 -4.02 5.33 -6.00
N THR A 56 -5.30 5.32 -6.36
CA THR A 56 -5.75 5.81 -7.67
C THR A 56 -5.46 7.31 -7.82
N CYS A 57 -5.75 8.10 -6.78
CA CYS A 57 -5.42 9.52 -6.74
C CYS A 57 -3.91 9.75 -6.90
N LEU A 58 -3.09 8.99 -6.16
CA LEU A 58 -1.63 9.08 -6.22
C LEU A 58 -1.10 8.80 -7.64
N VAL A 59 -1.58 7.71 -8.27
CA VAL A 59 -1.18 7.36 -9.64
C VAL A 59 -1.61 8.44 -10.63
N PHE A 60 -2.83 8.97 -10.49
CA PHE A 60 -3.35 10.02 -11.37
C PHE A 60 -2.55 11.33 -11.27
N LEU A 61 -2.26 11.80 -10.06
CA LEU A 61 -1.48 13.02 -9.83
C LEU A 61 -0.02 12.83 -10.26
N THR A 62 0.53 11.62 -10.09
CA THR A 62 1.87 11.28 -10.58
C THR A 62 1.94 11.25 -12.10
N ALA A 63 0.89 10.78 -12.77
CA ALA A 63 0.81 10.81 -14.23
C ALA A 63 0.60 12.22 -14.79
N SER A 64 0.04 13.12 -14.00
CA SER A 64 -0.20 14.53 -14.36
C SER A 64 0.99 15.44 -14.05
N ASP A 65 2.11 14.90 -13.56
CA ASP A 65 3.30 15.62 -13.08
C ASP A 65 2.98 16.75 -12.08
N SER A 66 1.84 16.65 -11.40
CA SER A 66 1.31 17.68 -10.51
C SER A 66 1.58 17.36 -9.04
N ILE A 67 2.61 16.55 -8.75
CA ILE A 67 2.89 16.03 -7.41
C ILE A 67 4.37 16.18 -7.07
N HIS A 68 4.66 16.43 -5.80
CA HIS A 68 6.04 16.47 -5.31
C HIS A 68 6.47 15.08 -4.82
N ALA A 69 7.77 14.79 -4.94
CA ALA A 69 8.34 13.53 -4.46
C ALA A 69 8.06 13.27 -2.96
N SER A 70 8.05 14.32 -2.13
CA SER A 70 7.74 14.21 -0.69
C SER A 70 6.32 13.67 -0.43
N GLU A 71 5.36 14.06 -1.26
CA GLU A 71 3.95 13.67 -1.14
C GLU A 71 3.76 12.21 -1.52
N VAL A 72 4.49 11.75 -2.54
CA VAL A 72 4.49 10.34 -2.94
C VAL A 72 5.08 9.47 -1.83
N VAL A 73 6.21 9.86 -1.25
CA VAL A 73 6.85 9.11 -0.15
C VAL A 73 5.87 8.96 1.01
N ILE A 74 5.29 10.06 1.49
CA ILE A 74 4.39 10.03 2.64
C ILE A 74 3.16 9.18 2.35
N SER A 75 2.57 9.31 1.17
CA SER A 75 1.43 8.51 0.75
C SER A 75 1.76 7.02 0.70
N VAL A 76 2.91 6.63 0.16
CA VAL A 76 3.37 5.24 0.14
C VAL A 76 3.55 4.70 1.56
N TRP A 77 4.14 5.49 2.47
CA TRP A 77 4.30 5.11 3.88
C TRP A 77 2.96 5.00 4.63
N LEU A 78 2.01 5.90 4.39
CA LEU A 78 0.66 5.84 4.99
C LEU A 78 -0.12 4.63 4.46
N LEU A 79 0.01 4.33 3.17
CA LEU A 79 -0.56 3.11 2.60
C LEU A 79 0.09 1.87 3.20
N MET A 80 1.40 1.90 3.49
CA MET A 80 2.13 0.83 4.17
C MET A 80 1.71 0.62 5.63
N GLY A 81 1.53 1.71 6.41
CA GLY A 81 1.16 1.63 7.82
C GLY A 81 -0.20 0.96 8.04
N ALA A 82 -1.16 1.21 7.15
CA ALA A 82 -2.45 0.52 7.15
C ALA A 82 -2.33 -1.00 6.86
N LEU A 83 -1.18 -1.48 6.35
CA LEU A 83 -0.95 -2.91 6.10
C LEU A 83 -0.51 -3.66 7.35
N SER A 84 0.20 -2.99 8.27
CA SER A 84 0.72 -3.59 9.48
C SER A 84 -0.37 -4.01 10.47
N SER A 85 -1.60 -3.53 10.31
CA SER A 85 -2.72 -3.82 11.21
C SER A 85 -3.33 -5.21 11.03
N LEU A 86 -2.76 -6.10 10.21
CA LEU A 86 -3.28 -7.45 10.00
C LEU A 86 -2.33 -8.52 10.56
N THR A 87 -2.60 -8.98 11.78
CA THR A 87 -2.31 -10.38 12.14
C THR A 87 -3.31 -10.88 13.20
N GLY A 88 -4.61 -10.82 12.88
CA GLY A 88 -5.65 -11.51 13.66
C GLY A 88 -5.98 -12.91 13.16
N ASP A 89 -5.95 -13.14 11.83
CA ASP A 89 -6.53 -14.37 11.22
C ASP A 89 -5.52 -15.39 10.68
N GLY A 90 -4.21 -15.14 10.79
CA GLY A 90 -3.19 -16.02 10.21
C GLY A 90 -3.34 -16.26 8.70
N ILE A 91 -3.06 -17.49 8.25
CA ILE A 91 -2.94 -17.90 6.83
C ILE A 91 -4.32 -18.19 6.18
N VAL A 92 -5.41 -18.18 6.96
CA VAL A 92 -6.77 -18.61 6.53
C VAL A 92 -7.35 -17.72 5.42
N PHE A 93 -6.90 -16.47 5.35
CA PHE A 93 -7.28 -15.48 4.34
C PHE A 93 -6.90 -15.85 2.90
N LEU A 94 -5.90 -16.72 2.69
CA LEU A 94 -5.39 -17.08 1.36
C LEU A 94 -6.43 -17.81 0.48
N GLY A 95 -7.51 -18.33 1.06
CA GLY A 95 -8.56 -19.05 0.33
C GLY A 95 -9.79 -18.22 -0.05
N THR A 96 -9.84 -16.93 0.27
CA THR A 96 -11.03 -16.08 0.12
C THR A 96 -10.83 -15.01 -0.97
N ALA A 97 -11.88 -14.69 -1.72
CA ALA A 97 -11.84 -13.68 -2.79
C ALA A 97 -11.42 -12.29 -2.27
N ALA A 98 -11.99 -11.85 -1.14
CA ALA A 98 -11.60 -10.62 -0.46
C ALA A 98 -10.12 -10.62 -0.08
N GLY A 99 -9.57 -11.80 0.23
CA GLY A 99 -8.17 -11.92 0.55
C GLY A 99 -7.27 -11.74 -0.67
N THR A 100 -7.63 -12.38 -1.77
CA THR A 100 -6.91 -12.26 -3.05
C THR A 100 -6.87 -10.83 -3.56
N VAL A 101 -8.00 -10.10 -3.50
CA VAL A 101 -8.05 -8.67 -3.88
C VAL A 101 -7.06 -7.82 -3.08
N ARG A 102 -6.91 -8.14 -1.79
CA ARG A 102 -5.99 -7.44 -0.90
C ARG A 102 -4.53 -7.73 -1.22
N ILE A 103 -4.18 -8.97 -1.54
CA ILE A 103 -2.82 -9.31 -1.99
C ILE A 103 -2.51 -8.60 -3.32
N LEU A 104 -3.47 -8.53 -4.24
CA LEU A 104 -3.32 -7.81 -5.51
C LEU A 104 -3.07 -6.32 -5.29
N PHE A 105 -3.81 -5.69 -4.36
CA PHE A 105 -3.57 -4.31 -3.98
C PHE A 105 -2.15 -4.11 -3.44
N TYR A 106 -1.66 -5.02 -2.60
CA TYR A 106 -0.30 -4.96 -2.05
C TYR A 106 0.78 -5.15 -3.11
N ALA A 107 0.56 -6.06 -4.06
CA ALA A 107 1.44 -6.24 -5.19
C ALA A 107 1.51 -4.96 -6.04
N ALA A 108 0.36 -4.31 -6.29
CA ALA A 108 0.30 -3.04 -7.02
C ALA A 108 1.05 -1.92 -6.28
N LEU A 109 0.84 -1.78 -4.96
CA LEU A 109 1.55 -0.79 -4.13
C LEU A 109 3.06 -1.03 -4.10
N SER A 110 3.48 -2.29 -4.00
CA SER A 110 4.89 -2.66 -3.99
C SER A 110 5.55 -2.44 -5.35
N ALA A 111 4.86 -2.75 -6.45
CA ALA A 111 5.33 -2.45 -7.80
C ALA A 111 5.45 -0.94 -8.04
N TYR A 112 4.45 -0.16 -7.64
CA TYR A 112 4.48 1.30 -7.70
C TYR A 112 5.63 1.89 -6.88
N SER A 113 5.81 1.40 -5.65
CA SER A 113 6.91 1.83 -4.76
C SER A 113 8.27 1.52 -5.38
N THR A 114 8.44 0.33 -5.96
CA THR A 114 9.67 -0.05 -6.67
C THR A 114 9.93 0.92 -7.82
N TRP A 115 8.94 1.17 -8.68
CA TRP A 115 9.10 2.15 -9.76
C TRP A 115 9.47 3.55 -9.23
N PHE A 116 8.81 4.00 -8.16
CA PHE A 116 9.05 5.31 -7.57
C PHE A 116 10.50 5.45 -7.05
N TRP A 117 10.99 4.48 -6.27
CA TRP A 117 12.33 4.56 -5.69
C TRP A 117 13.47 4.41 -6.71
N PHE A 118 13.22 3.70 -7.81
CA PHE A 118 14.20 3.50 -8.87
C PHE A 118 14.22 4.62 -9.91
N VAL A 119 13.05 5.09 -10.35
CA VAL A 119 12.93 6.04 -11.48
C VAL A 119 12.11 7.28 -11.10
N GLY A 120 10.98 7.10 -10.40
CA GLY A 120 10.04 8.20 -10.12
C GLY A 120 10.65 9.33 -9.29
N LEU A 121 11.46 9.00 -8.28
CA LEU A 121 12.11 9.98 -7.41
C LEU A 121 13.04 10.91 -8.21
N ASP A 122 13.82 10.36 -9.15
CA ASP A 122 14.75 11.16 -9.95
C ASP A 122 14.00 12.07 -10.94
N ARG A 123 12.88 11.59 -11.51
CA ARG A 123 12.00 12.40 -12.39
C ARG A 123 11.35 13.56 -11.64
N LEU A 124 10.74 13.29 -10.50
CA LEU A 124 10.02 14.29 -9.71
C LEU A 124 10.96 15.30 -9.03
N SER A 125 12.18 14.85 -8.68
CA SER A 125 13.20 15.74 -8.13
C SER A 125 13.78 16.70 -9.15
N ALA A 126 13.83 16.31 -10.45
CA ALA A 126 14.31 17.18 -11.52
C ALA A 126 13.36 18.34 -11.80
N THR A 127 12.05 18.11 -11.67
CA THR A 127 11.01 19.14 -11.85
C THR A 127 10.96 20.12 -10.67
N SER A 128 11.36 19.69 -9.47
CA SER A 128 11.24 20.47 -8.22
C SER A 128 12.48 21.27 -7.84
N SER A 129 13.59 21.15 -8.57
CA SER A 129 14.88 21.73 -8.16
C SER A 129 15.02 23.21 -8.52
N ILE A 130 14.68 24.08 -7.57
CA ILE A 130 15.32 25.38 -7.42
C ILE A 130 16.75 25.11 -6.91
N PRO A 131 17.83 25.59 -7.58
CA PRO A 131 19.19 25.34 -7.13
C PRO A 131 19.42 25.90 -5.71
N GLY A 132 19.76 25.02 -4.76
CA GLY A 132 20.02 25.36 -3.35
C GLY A 132 18.90 25.02 -2.36
N CYS A 133 17.77 24.49 -2.83
CA CYS A 133 16.65 24.07 -1.99
C CYS A 133 16.51 22.54 -1.98
N ASP A 134 17.23 21.87 -1.09
CA ASP A 134 17.04 20.43 -0.87
C ASP A 134 15.73 20.19 -0.12
N ALA A 135 14.77 19.51 -0.77
CA ALA A 135 13.55 19.04 -0.13
C ALA A 135 13.90 18.01 0.96
N VAL A 136 13.88 18.45 2.22
CA VAL A 136 14.17 17.61 3.38
C VAL A 136 12.95 16.75 3.71
N GLY A 137 13.10 15.43 3.66
CA GLY A 137 12.03 14.48 3.94
C GLY A 137 12.11 13.92 5.35
N TRP A 138 11.09 14.20 6.17
CA TRP A 138 10.77 13.54 7.46
C TRP A 138 11.72 13.81 8.65
N PHE A 139 11.20 14.48 9.70
CA PHE A 139 11.76 14.70 11.07
C PHE A 139 13.25 15.08 11.25
N GLY A 140 13.95 15.54 10.22
CA GLY A 140 15.34 15.99 10.34
C GLY A 140 16.02 15.99 8.99
N ARG A 141 17.27 16.46 8.92
CA ARG A 141 18.12 16.59 7.71
C ARG A 141 18.44 15.27 6.98
N ALA A 142 17.53 14.30 6.93
CA ALA A 142 17.67 13.09 6.14
C ALA A 142 17.39 13.43 4.67
N SER A 143 18.43 13.36 3.84
CA SER A 143 18.27 13.57 2.40
C SER A 143 17.53 12.36 1.80
N MET A 144 16.52 12.63 0.97
CA MET A 144 15.76 11.59 0.26
C MET A 144 16.64 10.78 -0.73
N ARG A 145 17.87 11.25 -1.00
CA ARG A 145 18.86 10.62 -1.88
C ARG A 145 19.88 9.74 -1.15
N GLY A 146 19.81 9.65 0.17
CA GLY A 146 20.76 8.90 1.00
C GLY A 146 20.28 7.47 1.38
N PRO A 147 20.67 6.96 2.57
CA PRO A 147 20.43 5.57 2.97
C PRO A 147 18.94 5.18 3.06
N LEU A 148 18.05 6.15 3.22
CA LEU A 148 16.59 5.92 3.19
C LEU A 148 16.13 5.39 1.83
N ARG A 149 16.72 5.86 0.73
CA ARG A 149 16.38 5.39 -0.62
C ARG A 149 16.75 3.92 -0.78
N ASP A 150 17.94 3.52 -0.34
CA ASP A 150 18.41 2.16 -0.50
C ASP A 150 17.67 1.19 0.43
N PHE A 151 17.35 1.59 1.66
CA PHE A 151 16.44 0.86 2.53
C PHE A 151 15.07 0.67 1.86
N SER A 152 14.51 1.73 1.29
CA SER A 152 13.17 1.68 0.70
C SER A 152 13.12 0.87 -0.60
N LYS A 153 14.20 0.85 -1.39
CA LYS A 153 14.36 -0.07 -2.52
C LYS A 153 14.36 -1.52 -2.06
N ALA A 154 15.19 -1.85 -1.06
CA ALA A 154 15.27 -3.21 -0.52
C ALA A 154 13.92 -3.66 0.06
N ALA A 155 13.28 -2.81 0.87
CA ALA A 155 11.95 -3.07 1.43
C ALA A 155 10.88 -3.27 0.34
N SER A 156 10.92 -2.50 -0.75
CA SER A 156 9.98 -2.64 -1.86
C SER A 156 10.16 -3.97 -2.60
N ILE A 157 11.41 -4.39 -2.86
CA ILE A 157 11.70 -5.67 -3.53
C ILE A 157 11.27 -6.85 -2.66
N VAL A 158 11.59 -6.81 -1.36
CA VAL A 158 11.18 -7.85 -0.39
C VAL A 158 9.65 -7.92 -0.33
N GLY A 159 8.98 -6.77 -0.27
CA GLY A 159 7.51 -6.69 -0.30
C GLY A 159 6.92 -7.31 -1.57
N LEU A 160 7.54 -7.06 -2.74
CA LEU A 160 7.06 -7.58 -4.01
C LEU A 160 7.21 -9.11 -4.07
N ALA A 161 8.37 -9.62 -3.64
CA ALA A 161 8.64 -11.05 -3.56
C ALA A 161 7.67 -11.76 -2.60
N ALA A 162 7.41 -11.16 -1.43
CA ALA A 162 6.43 -11.67 -0.47
C ALA A 162 5.01 -11.71 -1.06
N CYS A 163 4.58 -10.65 -1.75
CA CYS A 163 3.28 -10.60 -2.41
C CYS A 163 3.16 -11.65 -3.52
N ALA A 164 4.20 -11.82 -4.34
CA ALA A 164 4.24 -12.83 -5.39
C ALA A 164 4.14 -14.26 -4.81
N GLY A 165 4.87 -14.55 -3.73
CA GLY A 165 4.78 -15.82 -3.01
C GLY A 165 3.38 -16.07 -2.45
N MET A 166 2.76 -15.06 -1.82
CA MET A 166 1.40 -15.18 -1.29
C MET A 166 0.34 -15.36 -2.38
N LEU A 167 0.48 -14.70 -3.54
CA LEU A 167 -0.39 -14.90 -4.70
C LEU A 167 -0.25 -16.31 -5.27
N ALA A 168 0.97 -16.83 -5.41
CA ALA A 168 1.18 -18.20 -5.86
C ALA A 168 0.52 -19.20 -4.90
N MET A 169 0.68 -19.00 -3.59
CA MET A 169 0.05 -19.83 -2.56
C MET A 169 -1.48 -19.76 -2.59
N SER A 170 -2.08 -18.57 -2.75
CA SER A 170 -3.54 -18.44 -2.83
C SER A 170 -4.10 -19.16 -4.07
N VAL A 171 -3.44 -19.02 -5.22
CA VAL A 171 -3.82 -19.75 -6.45
C VAL A 171 -3.73 -21.26 -6.24
N VAL A 172 -2.64 -21.76 -5.65
CA VAL A 172 -2.49 -23.20 -5.36
C VAL A 172 -3.58 -23.72 -4.43
N VAL A 173 -3.91 -22.98 -3.37
CA VAL A 173 -5.00 -23.35 -2.45
C VAL A 173 -6.36 -23.37 -3.15
N MET A 174 -6.64 -22.38 -4.01
CA MET A 174 -7.87 -22.34 -4.79
C MET A 174 -7.98 -23.50 -5.79
N LEU A 175 -6.90 -23.85 -6.48
CA LEU A 175 -6.84 -25.00 -7.38
C LEU A 175 -7.09 -26.31 -6.61
N ARG A 176 -6.43 -26.49 -5.46
CA ARG A 176 -6.65 -27.66 -4.59
C ARG A 176 -8.10 -27.78 -4.12
N LYS A 177 -8.72 -26.68 -3.68
CA LYS A 177 -10.14 -26.68 -3.30
C LYS A 177 -11.05 -27.07 -4.47
N ARG A 178 -10.78 -26.57 -5.67
CA ARG A 178 -11.54 -26.90 -6.88
C ARG A 178 -11.42 -28.38 -7.26
N ASP A 179 -10.25 -28.97 -7.07
CA ASP A 179 -10.02 -30.39 -7.34
C ASP A 179 -10.72 -31.29 -6.31
N SER A 180 -10.66 -30.94 -5.02
CA SER A 180 -11.43 -31.65 -3.98
C SER A 180 -12.94 -31.59 -4.21
N ALA A 181 -13.48 -30.44 -4.67
CA ALA A 181 -14.89 -30.30 -5.00
C ALA A 181 -15.30 -31.15 -6.21
N ARG A 182 -14.43 -31.24 -7.24
CA ARG A 182 -14.67 -32.10 -8.42
C ARG A 182 -14.67 -33.58 -8.05
N VAL A 183 -13.73 -34.03 -7.24
CA VAL A 183 -13.67 -35.44 -6.78
C VAL A 183 -14.91 -35.80 -5.96
N GLY A 184 -15.34 -34.92 -5.03
CA GLY A 184 -16.56 -35.13 -4.25
C GLY A 184 -17.83 -35.24 -5.12
N SER A 185 -17.95 -34.39 -6.14
CA SER A 185 -19.09 -34.44 -7.08
C SER A 185 -19.13 -35.74 -7.89
N ASN A 186 -17.97 -36.28 -8.27
CA ASN A 186 -17.89 -37.52 -9.05
C ASN A 186 -18.25 -38.76 -8.20
N LEU A 187 -17.94 -38.75 -6.90
CA LEU A 187 -18.32 -39.83 -5.98
C LEU A 187 -19.84 -39.87 -5.76
N MET A 188 -20.49 -38.71 -5.58
CA MET A 188 -21.95 -38.65 -5.41
C MET A 188 -22.73 -39.12 -6.66
N LEU A 189 -22.18 -38.94 -7.86
CA LEU A 189 -22.78 -39.44 -9.11
C LEU A 189 -22.57 -40.95 -9.33
N SER A 190 -21.61 -41.56 -8.62
CA SER A 190 -21.34 -43.00 -8.72
C SER A 190 -22.20 -43.84 -7.77
N GLU A 191 -22.80 -43.22 -6.74
CA GLU A 191 -23.65 -43.91 -5.75
C GLU A 191 -25.16 -43.82 -6.07
N SER A 192 -25.54 -43.11 -7.14
CA SER A 192 -26.93 -42.98 -7.64
C SER A 192 -27.19 -43.85 -8.86
#